data_AF-A0A800CKL2-F1
#
_entry.id   AF-A0A800CKL2-F1
#
_cell.length_a   1.000
_cell.length_b   1.000
_cell.length_c   1.000
_cell.angle_alpha   90.00
_cell.angle_beta   90.00
_cell.angle_gamma   90.00
#
_symmetry.space_group_name_H-M   'P 1'
#
loop_
_entity.id
_entity.type
_entity.pdbx_description
1 polymer ?
#
loop_
_entity_poly.entity_id
_entity_poly.type
_entity_poly.pdbx_seq_one_letter_code
_entity_poly.pdbx_strand_id
1 'polypeptide(L)'
;MIRRYSRMSWFGVRKGKMVDIDPLEGWLMASLDEIAPQRIRELQREAHEGLEALAAYLDNPPKRPDLRDGMRGLFWLRYSPAGFAAADVPRAQVVYRRVFEMGGAGSIDAQRTILTLLGGSADPQAIPFWLEMVDLNKRRDMFRQERVRLSLAALALTAIRHDETAAYAALHRLTSHANPEIRAQAVFYLRHAYTDAGRAVPEAVLMDMFLVATQDKAFEPRFQARQLLRASGQLAPLDNPGGVYDFKVMMLRNKRIYRTITTRSEQTLADLQGFIQHAFAWDNDHLYCFYMNGRKYDECYQFACAYESDRPPWADEAIIGELGLVKKHRFLYHFDYGDDHLFEIEVVDIRPDVREGNYPRLIDSHGKAPAQYA
;
A
#
# COMPACT_ATOMS: atom_id res chain seq x y z
N MET A 1 19.95 -8.93 0.36
CA MET A 1 20.45 -7.95 1.35
C MET A 1 19.21 -7.43 2.07
N ILE A 2 18.85 -8.05 3.20
CA ILE A 2 17.63 -7.74 3.94
C ILE A 2 17.73 -6.27 4.40
N ARG A 3 16.75 -5.44 4.06
CA ARG A 3 16.65 -4.06 4.55
C ARG A 3 16.79 -4.08 6.07
N ARG A 4 17.90 -3.58 6.60
CA ARG A 4 18.03 -3.31 8.04
C ARG A 4 17.12 -2.12 8.34
N TYR A 5 15.88 -2.40 8.71
CA TYR A 5 15.00 -1.40 9.30
C TYR A 5 15.65 -0.94 10.61
N SER A 6 16.17 0.28 10.59
CA SER A 6 16.75 0.93 11.77
C SER A 6 15.68 1.05 12.86
N ARG A 7 15.97 0.48 14.04
CA ARG A 7 15.23 0.54 15.31
C ARG A 7 14.04 1.52 15.32
N MET A 8 12.91 1.11 14.77
CA MET A 8 11.61 1.71 15.06
C MET A 8 10.99 0.92 16.21
N SER A 9 10.41 1.63 17.18
CA SER A 9 9.71 0.98 18.29
C SER A 9 8.70 -0.01 17.75
N TRP A 10 8.63 -1.20 18.36
CA TRP A 10 7.73 -2.35 18.08
C TRP A 10 6.23 -2.03 17.96
N PHE A 11 5.83 -0.77 18.05
CA PHE A 11 4.45 -0.31 18.17
C PHE A 11 4.01 0.66 17.06
N GLY A 12 4.84 0.91 16.05
CA GLY A 12 4.46 1.82 14.97
C GLY A 12 4.05 3.21 15.46
N VAL A 13 4.70 3.72 16.50
CA VAL A 13 4.38 5.04 17.04
C VAL A 13 5.31 6.07 16.41
N ARG A 14 4.78 6.94 15.54
CA ARG A 14 5.41 8.23 15.19
C ARG A 14 4.67 9.34 15.93
N LYS A 15 5.41 10.10 16.76
CA LYS A 15 4.88 11.26 17.51
C LYS A 15 3.58 10.97 18.29
N GLY A 16 3.50 9.82 18.98
CA GLY A 16 2.37 9.48 19.85
C GLY A 16 1.08 9.05 19.12
N LYS A 17 1.09 8.89 17.80
CA LYS A 17 0.00 8.28 17.03
C LYS A 17 0.42 6.90 16.53
N MET A 18 -0.46 5.90 16.67
CA MET A 18 -0.33 4.64 15.92
C MET A 18 -0.31 4.99 14.43
N VAL A 19 0.80 4.72 13.77
CA VAL A 19 0.91 4.66 12.32
C VAL A 19 0.26 3.37 11.89
N ASP A 20 -0.63 3.44 10.90
CA ASP A 20 -1.17 2.27 10.22
C ASP A 20 -0.06 1.67 9.35
N ILE A 21 0.80 0.84 9.96
CA ILE A 21 1.88 0.14 9.26
C ILE A 21 1.27 -0.92 8.36
N ASP A 22 1.83 -1.09 7.16
CA ASP A 22 1.42 -2.18 6.29
C ASP A 22 1.57 -3.55 6.98
N PRO A 23 0.60 -4.48 6.88
CA PRO A 23 0.70 -5.76 7.58
C PRO A 23 1.97 -6.56 7.23
N LEU A 24 2.41 -6.52 5.96
CA LEU A 24 3.63 -7.21 5.54
C LEU A 24 4.85 -6.59 6.20
N GLU A 25 4.96 -5.26 6.17
CA GLU A 25 6.04 -4.53 6.84
C GLU A 25 6.07 -4.82 8.33
N GLY A 26 4.90 -4.81 9.00
CA GLY A 26 4.78 -5.17 10.41
C GLY A 26 5.31 -6.57 10.72
N TRP A 27 4.98 -7.57 9.91
CA TRP A 27 5.47 -8.94 10.07
C TRP A 27 6.96 -9.13 9.72
N LEU A 28 7.51 -8.32 8.82
CA LEU A 28 8.92 -8.36 8.45
C LEU A 28 9.82 -7.61 9.45
N MET A 29 9.34 -6.52 10.03
CA MET A 29 10.02 -5.80 11.13
C MET A 29 10.09 -6.63 12.41
N ALA A 30 9.06 -7.44 12.65
CA ALA A 30 9.00 -8.45 13.69
C ALA A 30 10.04 -9.57 13.42
N SER A 31 11.32 -9.30 13.69
CA SER A 31 12.39 -10.27 13.54
C SER A 31 12.20 -11.41 14.56
N LEU A 32 11.67 -12.55 14.10
CA LEU A 32 11.56 -13.75 14.92
C LEU A 32 12.93 -14.25 15.38
N ASP A 33 13.99 -13.97 14.61
CA ASP A 33 15.37 -14.37 14.92
C ASP A 33 15.93 -13.65 16.16
N GLU A 34 15.36 -12.50 16.53
CA GLU A 34 15.73 -11.76 17.74
C GLU A 34 15.02 -12.27 19.00
N ILE A 35 14.09 -13.24 18.85
CA ILE A 35 13.26 -13.74 19.94
C ILE A 35 13.69 -15.14 20.31
N ALA A 36 13.91 -15.37 21.60
CA ALA A 36 14.24 -16.69 22.10
C ALA A 36 13.18 -17.72 21.67
N PRO A 37 13.55 -18.90 21.12
CA PRO A 37 12.57 -19.91 20.68
C PRO A 37 11.59 -20.34 21.77
N GLN A 38 12.01 -20.28 23.04
CA GLN A 38 11.13 -20.53 24.17
C GLN A 38 10.01 -19.49 24.29
N ARG A 39 10.33 -18.21 24.07
CA ARG A 39 9.35 -17.13 24.09
C ARG A 39 8.36 -17.26 22.92
N ILE A 40 8.82 -17.68 21.74
CA ILE A 40 7.93 -17.98 20.61
C ILE A 40 6.94 -19.09 20.98
N ARG A 41 7.41 -20.20 21.58
CA ARG A 41 6.53 -21.29 22.04
C ARG A 41 5.54 -20.85 23.11
N GLU A 42 5.95 -19.98 24.03
CA GLU A 42 5.04 -19.39 25.02
C GLU A 42 3.94 -18.56 24.36
N LEU A 43 4.30 -17.67 23.45
CA LEU A 43 3.35 -16.83 22.70
C LEU A 43 2.38 -17.68 21.87
N GLN A 44 2.88 -18.74 21.23
CA GLN A 44 2.05 -19.69 20.49
C GLN A 44 1.08 -20.46 21.40
N ARG A 45 1.52 -20.86 22.60
CA ARG A 45 0.65 -21.49 23.60
C ARG A 45 -0.43 -20.51 24.09
N GLU A 46 -0.06 -19.26 24.38
CA GLU A 46 -1.03 -18.22 24.75
C GLU A 46 -2.04 -17.96 23.61
N ALA A 47 -1.58 -17.99 22.34
CA ALA A 47 -2.45 -17.85 21.17
C ALA A 47 -3.42 -19.03 21.03
N HIS A 48 -2.95 -20.26 21.25
CA HIS A 48 -3.78 -21.47 21.28
C HIS A 48 -4.87 -21.37 22.36
N GLU A 49 -4.49 -21.05 23.60
CA GLU A 49 -5.42 -20.89 24.72
C GLU A 49 -6.48 -19.80 24.44
N GLY A 50 -6.06 -18.66 23.88
CA GLY A 50 -6.97 -17.59 23.47
C GLY A 50 -7.91 -17.99 22.33
N LEU A 51 -7.43 -18.78 21.37
CA LEU A 51 -8.23 -19.29 20.26
C LEU A 51 -9.31 -20.27 20.74
N GLU A 52 -8.97 -21.19 21.65
CA GLU A 52 -9.93 -22.13 22.22
C GLU A 52 -10.93 -21.43 23.16
N ALA A 53 -10.50 -20.41 23.91
CA ALA A 53 -11.41 -19.58 24.70
C ALA A 53 -12.45 -18.87 23.81
N LEU A 54 -12.03 -18.33 22.67
CA LEU A 54 -12.94 -17.73 21.69
C LEU A 54 -13.86 -18.78 21.07
N ALA A 55 -13.35 -19.97 20.72
CA ALA A 55 -14.17 -21.05 20.20
C ALA A 55 -15.27 -21.48 21.20
N ALA A 56 -14.91 -21.63 22.48
CA ALA A 56 -15.86 -21.96 23.55
C ALA A 56 -16.90 -20.85 23.77
N TYR A 57 -16.50 -19.57 23.65
CA TYR A 57 -17.42 -18.44 23.68
C TYR A 57 -18.45 -18.51 22.54
N LEU A 58 -17.99 -18.87 21.33
CA LEU A 58 -18.87 -19.03 20.16
C LEU A 58 -19.81 -20.24 20.28
N ASP A 59 -19.45 -21.27 21.04
CA ASP A 59 -20.33 -22.42 21.32
C ASP A 59 -21.48 -22.04 22.25
N ASN A 60 -21.24 -21.12 23.20
CA ASN A 60 -22.20 -20.72 24.23
C ASN A 60 -22.26 -19.19 24.39
N PRO A 61 -22.71 -18.45 23.36
CA PRO A 61 -22.72 -16.99 23.41
C PRO A 61 -23.79 -16.47 24.38
N PRO A 62 -23.52 -15.37 25.12
CA PRO A 62 -24.53 -14.74 25.95
C PRO A 62 -25.64 -14.10 25.09
N LYS A 63 -26.77 -13.73 25.70
CA LYS A 63 -27.94 -13.15 24.98
C LYS A 63 -27.61 -11.90 24.15
N ARG A 64 -26.58 -11.13 24.55
CA ARG A 64 -26.07 -9.95 23.83
C ARG A 64 -24.56 -10.13 23.69
N PRO A 65 -24.10 -10.86 22.66
CA PRO A 65 -22.70 -11.18 22.53
C PRO A 65 -21.89 -9.97 22.10
N ASP A 66 -20.72 -9.84 22.73
CA ASP A 66 -19.62 -8.99 22.31
C ASP A 66 -18.39 -9.89 22.20
N LEU A 67 -17.91 -10.11 20.98
CA LEU A 67 -16.81 -11.04 20.73
C LEU A 67 -15.50 -10.63 21.41
N ARG A 68 -15.38 -9.38 21.86
CA ARG A 68 -14.24 -8.93 22.68
C ARG A 68 -14.14 -9.67 24.01
N ASP A 69 -15.27 -10.08 24.58
CA ASP A 69 -15.30 -10.84 25.83
C ASP A 69 -14.74 -12.26 25.67
N GLY A 70 -14.79 -12.81 24.45
CA GLY A 70 -14.21 -14.11 24.09
C GLY A 70 -12.72 -14.07 23.76
N MET A 71 -12.15 -12.89 23.46
CA MET A 71 -10.75 -12.73 23.03
C MET A 71 -9.76 -12.63 24.21
N ARG A 72 -9.85 -13.52 25.21
CA ARG A 72 -8.95 -13.51 26.38
C ARG A 72 -7.48 -13.59 25.97
N GLY A 73 -6.72 -12.51 26.19
CA GLY A 73 -5.29 -12.43 25.84
C GLY A 73 -5.01 -12.31 24.33
N LEU A 74 -5.83 -12.94 23.49
CA LEU A 74 -5.68 -12.99 22.04
C LEU A 74 -5.59 -11.59 21.39
N PHE A 75 -6.36 -10.62 21.91
CA PHE A 75 -6.32 -9.24 21.42
C PHE A 75 -4.93 -8.60 21.53
N TRP A 76 -4.19 -8.87 22.60
CA TRP A 76 -2.85 -8.32 22.80
C TRP A 76 -1.82 -9.07 21.95
N LEU A 77 -2.04 -10.35 21.72
CA LEU A 77 -1.17 -11.18 20.87
C LEU A 77 -1.20 -10.77 19.40
N ARG A 78 -2.19 -10.02 18.91
CA ARG A 78 -2.14 -9.52 17.52
C ARG A 78 -0.94 -8.62 17.23
N TYR A 79 -0.33 -8.05 18.27
CA TYR A 79 0.91 -7.27 18.18
C TYR A 79 2.16 -8.13 18.40
N SER A 80 1.98 -9.42 18.63
CA SER A 80 3.06 -10.37 18.77
C SER A 80 3.69 -10.67 17.40
N PRO A 81 5.02 -10.76 17.33
CA PRO A 81 5.73 -11.26 16.16
C PRO A 81 5.42 -12.74 15.86
N ALA A 82 5.07 -13.50 16.89
CA ALA A 82 4.70 -14.90 16.75
C ALA A 82 3.21 -15.00 16.36
N GLY A 83 2.95 -15.55 15.17
CA GLY A 83 1.61 -15.99 14.77
C GLY A 83 1.21 -17.33 15.43
N PHE A 84 0.13 -17.93 14.94
CA PHE A 84 -0.27 -19.28 15.39
C PHE A 84 0.81 -20.33 15.12
N ALA A 85 0.88 -21.37 15.94
CA ALA A 85 1.63 -22.57 15.60
C ALA A 85 0.97 -23.28 14.40
N ALA A 86 1.75 -24.01 13.61
CA ALA A 86 1.25 -24.73 12.44
C ALA A 86 0.08 -25.68 12.78
N ALA A 87 0.11 -26.31 13.95
CA ALA A 87 -0.96 -27.19 14.43
C ALA A 87 -2.31 -26.46 14.66
N ASP A 88 -2.27 -25.15 14.93
CA ASP A 88 -3.47 -24.35 15.21
C ASP A 88 -4.04 -23.66 13.96
N VAL A 89 -3.29 -23.63 12.85
CA VAL A 89 -3.71 -22.96 11.61
C VAL A 89 -5.07 -23.49 11.11
N PRO A 90 -5.32 -24.81 10.99
CA PRO A 90 -6.63 -25.31 10.56
C PRO A 90 -7.76 -24.89 11.53
N ARG A 91 -7.49 -24.92 12.83
CA ARG A 91 -8.45 -24.55 13.87
C ARG A 91 -8.81 -23.06 13.81
N ALA A 92 -7.81 -22.20 13.61
CA ALA A 92 -7.99 -20.76 13.48
C ALA A 92 -8.85 -20.38 12.27
N GLN A 93 -8.70 -21.08 11.14
CA GLN A 93 -9.58 -20.88 9.98
C GLN A 93 -11.05 -21.21 10.28
N VAL A 94 -11.29 -22.31 11.02
CA VAL A 94 -12.66 -22.69 11.45
C VAL A 94 -13.25 -21.64 12.38
N VAL A 95 -12.49 -21.21 13.39
CA VAL A 95 -12.95 -20.17 14.34
C VAL A 95 -13.21 -18.84 13.62
N TYR A 96 -12.37 -18.45 12.67
CA TYR A 96 -12.59 -17.25 11.85
C TYR A 96 -13.95 -17.28 11.14
N ARG A 97 -14.29 -18.37 10.45
CA ARG A 97 -15.56 -18.48 9.72
C ARG A 97 -16.76 -18.32 10.67
N ARG A 98 -16.69 -18.94 11.86
CA ARG A 98 -17.72 -18.79 12.90
C ARG A 98 -17.86 -17.35 13.39
N VAL A 99 -16.74 -16.65 13.61
CA VAL A 99 -16.73 -15.22 13.97
C VAL A 99 -17.37 -14.36 12.87
N PHE A 100 -17.05 -14.65 11.61
CA PHE A 100 -17.57 -13.93 10.45
C PHE A 100 -19.09 -14.13 10.26
N GLU A 101 -19.57 -15.36 10.46
CA GLU A 101 -20.98 -15.73 10.42
C GLU A 101 -21.76 -15.03 11.53
N MET A 102 -21.28 -15.12 12.77
CA MET A 102 -21.93 -14.54 13.94
C MET A 102 -22.04 -13.02 13.84
N GLY A 103 -20.99 -12.32 13.40
CA GLY A 103 -20.99 -10.87 13.29
C GLY A 103 -21.23 -10.17 14.64
N GLY A 104 -21.81 -8.97 14.61
CA GLY A 104 -22.17 -8.23 15.82
C GLY A 104 -21.02 -7.47 16.49
N ALA A 105 -21.21 -7.09 17.75
CA ALA A 105 -20.24 -6.33 18.52
C ALA A 105 -18.92 -7.11 18.69
N GLY A 106 -17.80 -6.42 18.51
CA GLY A 106 -16.46 -7.03 18.62
C GLY A 106 -16.04 -7.91 17.44
N SER A 107 -16.91 -8.19 16.46
CA SER A 107 -16.59 -9.09 15.34
C SER A 107 -15.42 -8.60 14.49
N ILE A 108 -15.33 -7.30 14.22
CA ILE A 108 -14.21 -6.73 13.45
C ILE A 108 -12.89 -6.93 14.21
N ASP A 109 -12.87 -6.71 15.53
CA ASP A 109 -11.67 -6.91 16.33
C ASP A 109 -11.26 -8.39 16.39
N ALA A 110 -12.21 -9.31 16.48
CA ALA A 110 -11.96 -10.74 16.43
C ALA A 110 -11.44 -11.20 15.06
N GLN A 111 -12.06 -10.74 13.97
CA GLN A 111 -11.60 -11.03 12.62
C GLN A 111 -10.18 -10.52 12.39
N ARG A 112 -9.91 -9.25 12.72
CA ARG A 112 -8.57 -8.65 12.63
C ARG A 112 -7.55 -9.46 13.41
N THR A 113 -7.85 -9.78 14.67
CA THR A 113 -6.93 -10.52 15.54
C THR A 113 -6.60 -11.90 14.98
N ILE A 114 -7.60 -12.68 14.54
CA ILE A 114 -7.36 -14.02 13.99
C ILE A 114 -6.59 -13.94 12.68
N LEU A 115 -6.95 -13.04 11.76
CA LEU A 115 -6.23 -12.89 10.48
C LEU A 115 -4.80 -12.39 10.68
N THR A 116 -4.55 -11.49 11.64
CA THR A 116 -3.19 -11.03 11.94
C THR A 116 -2.31 -12.18 12.45
N LEU A 117 -2.83 -13.02 13.36
CA LEU A 117 -2.10 -14.17 13.90
C LEU A 117 -1.95 -15.32 12.88
N LEU A 118 -2.96 -15.54 12.02
CA LEU A 118 -2.86 -16.47 10.89
C LEU A 118 -1.84 -16.00 9.87
N GLY A 119 -1.82 -14.70 9.53
CA GLY A 119 -0.84 -14.16 8.59
C GLY A 119 0.57 -14.29 9.13
N GLY A 120 0.78 -13.97 10.41
CA GLY A 120 2.07 -14.08 11.08
C GLY A 120 2.63 -15.51 11.19
N SER A 121 1.79 -16.55 11.07
CA SER A 121 2.27 -17.94 11.02
C SER A 121 2.97 -18.27 9.69
N ALA A 122 2.67 -17.51 8.64
CA ALA A 122 3.15 -17.71 7.27
C ALA A 122 2.93 -19.13 6.72
N ASP A 123 2.02 -19.92 7.30
CA ASP A 123 1.86 -21.34 6.99
C ASP A 123 1.28 -21.57 5.57
N PRO A 124 1.96 -22.34 4.69
CA PRO A 124 1.48 -22.64 3.34
C PRO A 124 0.09 -23.28 3.27
N GLN A 125 -0.36 -24.02 4.31
CA GLN A 125 -1.69 -24.62 4.34
C GLN A 125 -2.82 -23.58 4.39
N ALA A 126 -2.51 -22.32 4.75
CA ALA A 126 -3.47 -21.23 4.77
C ALA A 126 -3.68 -20.56 3.40
N ILE A 127 -2.90 -20.89 2.36
CA ILE A 127 -3.02 -20.26 1.03
C ILE A 127 -4.46 -20.33 0.46
N PRO A 128 -5.16 -21.48 0.47
CA PRO A 128 -6.54 -21.55 -0.02
C PRO A 128 -7.51 -20.67 0.79
N PHE A 129 -7.27 -20.57 2.11
CA PHE A 129 -8.06 -19.72 3.00
C PHE A 129 -7.85 -18.24 2.66
N TRP A 130 -6.62 -17.79 2.38
CA TRP A 130 -6.38 -16.40 1.98
C TRP A 130 -7.07 -16.03 0.66
N LEU A 131 -7.10 -16.95 -0.32
CA LEU A 131 -7.87 -16.76 -1.55
C LEU A 131 -9.38 -16.64 -1.26
N GLU A 132 -9.93 -17.49 -0.39
CA GLU A 132 -11.32 -17.39 0.09
C GLU A 132 -11.58 -16.00 0.71
N MET A 133 -10.68 -15.49 1.54
CA MET A 133 -10.83 -14.20 2.24
C MET A 133 -10.83 -12.98 1.31
N VAL A 134 -10.06 -13.04 0.22
CA VAL A 134 -10.04 -12.00 -0.83
C VAL A 134 -11.37 -11.95 -1.57
N ASP A 135 -11.93 -13.11 -1.91
CA ASP A 135 -13.19 -13.22 -2.65
C ASP A 135 -14.44 -13.04 -1.77
N LEU A 136 -14.27 -13.14 -0.45
CA LEU A 136 -15.36 -13.04 0.52
C LEU A 136 -16.08 -11.69 0.43
N ASN A 137 -17.38 -11.74 0.15
CA ASN A 137 -18.22 -10.56 0.00
C ASN A 137 -19.47 -10.66 0.89
N LYS A 138 -19.66 -9.68 1.77
CA LYS A 138 -20.85 -9.54 2.62
C LYS A 138 -21.40 -8.12 2.50
N ARG A 139 -22.73 -8.01 2.48
CA ARG A 139 -23.40 -6.70 2.37
C ARG A 139 -23.00 -5.81 3.56
N ARG A 140 -22.56 -4.58 3.29
CA ARG A 140 -22.10 -3.61 4.30
C ARG A 140 -20.93 -4.12 5.15
N ASP A 141 -20.05 -4.93 4.56
CA ASP A 141 -18.83 -5.38 5.21
C ASP A 141 -17.80 -4.25 5.31
N MET A 142 -17.75 -3.62 6.47
CA MET A 142 -16.80 -2.56 6.80
C MET A 142 -15.35 -3.06 6.92
N PHE A 143 -15.13 -4.37 7.09
CA PHE A 143 -13.81 -4.96 7.26
C PHE A 143 -13.23 -5.52 5.95
N ARG A 144 -13.98 -5.44 4.85
CA ARG A 144 -13.56 -6.01 3.55
C ARG A 144 -12.20 -5.52 3.08
N GLN A 145 -11.95 -4.21 3.09
CA GLN A 145 -10.69 -3.65 2.59
C GLN A 145 -9.50 -4.14 3.41
N GLU A 146 -9.62 -4.13 4.74
CA GLU A 146 -8.57 -4.58 5.63
C GLU A 146 -8.35 -6.10 5.54
N ARG A 147 -9.42 -6.90 5.41
CA ARG A 147 -9.32 -8.35 5.17
C ARG A 147 -8.57 -8.66 3.88
N VAL A 148 -8.89 -7.98 2.78
CA VAL A 148 -8.18 -8.15 1.50
C VAL A 148 -6.69 -7.82 1.68
N ARG A 149 -6.37 -6.69 2.32
CA ARG A 149 -5.00 -6.25 2.58
C ARG A 149 -4.22 -7.27 3.41
N LEU A 150 -4.79 -7.73 4.53
CA LEU A 150 -4.20 -8.77 5.38
C LEU A 150 -3.97 -10.08 4.63
N SER A 151 -4.91 -10.46 3.76
CA SER A 151 -4.82 -11.72 3.00
C SER A 151 -3.71 -11.68 1.96
N LEU A 152 -3.60 -10.59 1.21
CA LEU A 152 -2.55 -10.40 0.21
C LEU A 152 -1.16 -10.27 0.87
N ALA A 153 -1.09 -9.54 1.99
CA ALA A 153 0.13 -9.44 2.79
C ALA A 153 0.56 -10.82 3.33
N ALA A 154 -0.38 -11.64 3.80
CA ALA A 154 -0.09 -12.97 4.32
C ALA A 154 0.44 -13.90 3.21
N LEU A 155 -0.16 -13.85 2.01
CA LEU A 155 0.36 -14.57 0.84
C LEU A 155 1.81 -14.12 0.52
N ALA A 156 2.10 -12.82 0.55
CA ALA A 156 3.45 -12.31 0.33
C ALA A 156 4.43 -12.77 1.41
N LEU A 157 4.02 -12.75 2.68
CA LEU A 157 4.87 -13.23 3.78
C LEU A 157 5.18 -14.73 3.65
N THR A 158 4.18 -15.56 3.31
CA THR A 158 4.38 -16.98 3.03
C THR A 158 5.35 -17.20 1.86
N ALA A 159 5.21 -16.43 0.78
CA ALA A 159 6.11 -16.46 -0.37
C ALA A 159 7.56 -16.11 0.03
N ILE A 160 7.75 -15.09 0.87
CA ILE A 160 9.07 -14.63 1.33
C ILE A 160 9.73 -15.63 2.29
N ARG A 161 9.00 -16.12 3.29
CA ARG A 161 9.56 -16.95 4.37
C ARG A 161 9.83 -18.40 3.95
N HIS A 162 9.04 -18.94 3.03
CA HIS A 162 9.10 -20.36 2.66
C HIS A 162 9.53 -20.60 1.22
N ASP A 163 9.76 -19.55 0.44
CA ASP A 163 9.95 -19.63 -1.01
C ASP A 163 8.82 -20.37 -1.73
N GLU A 164 7.60 -20.25 -1.19
CA GLU A 164 6.47 -21.10 -1.56
C GLU A 164 5.90 -20.70 -2.92
N THR A 165 6.07 -21.58 -3.92
CA THR A 165 5.65 -21.30 -5.30
C THR A 165 4.13 -21.10 -5.41
N ALA A 166 3.35 -21.81 -4.59
CA ALA A 166 1.90 -21.65 -4.56
C ALA A 166 1.47 -20.24 -4.09
N ALA A 167 2.24 -19.60 -3.21
CA ALA A 167 1.94 -18.26 -2.73
C ALA A 167 2.25 -17.18 -3.80
N TYR A 168 3.37 -17.30 -4.51
CA TYR A 168 3.65 -16.46 -5.69
C TYR A 168 2.57 -16.63 -6.77
N ALA A 169 2.17 -17.87 -7.06
CA ALA A 169 1.12 -18.15 -8.05
C ALA A 169 -0.24 -17.57 -7.63
N ALA A 170 -0.57 -17.62 -6.33
CA ALA A 170 -1.79 -17.03 -5.77
C ALA A 170 -1.82 -15.50 -5.95
N LEU A 171 -0.74 -14.81 -5.57
CA LEU A 171 -0.60 -13.36 -5.78
C LEU A 171 -0.68 -13.01 -7.26
N HIS A 172 0.06 -13.73 -8.11
CA HIS A 172 0.07 -13.49 -9.55
C HIS A 172 -1.31 -13.66 -10.17
N ARG A 173 -2.06 -14.71 -9.80
CA ARG A 173 -3.45 -14.91 -10.24
C ARG A 173 -4.35 -13.73 -9.87
N LEU A 174 -4.19 -13.17 -8.66
CA LEU A 174 -5.02 -12.06 -8.18
C LEU A 174 -4.74 -10.73 -8.91
N THR A 175 -3.62 -10.62 -9.63
CA THR A 175 -3.37 -9.47 -10.54
C THR A 175 -4.35 -9.38 -11.69
N SER A 176 -5.11 -10.45 -11.97
CA SER A 176 -6.17 -10.51 -12.99
C SER A 176 -7.60 -10.56 -12.40
N HIS A 177 -7.74 -10.25 -11.11
CA HIS A 177 -9.04 -10.28 -10.41
C HIS A 177 -10.06 -9.26 -10.99
N ALA A 178 -11.36 -9.55 -10.91
CA ALA A 178 -12.41 -8.68 -11.46
C ALA A 178 -12.46 -7.27 -10.83
N ASN A 179 -12.18 -7.17 -9.53
CA ASN A 179 -12.11 -5.90 -8.79
C ASN A 179 -10.72 -5.23 -9.00
N PRO A 180 -10.66 -3.99 -9.54
CA PRO A 180 -9.40 -3.27 -9.74
C PRO A 180 -8.63 -2.98 -8.45
N GLU A 181 -9.31 -2.79 -7.32
CA GLU A 181 -8.64 -2.55 -6.03
C GLU A 181 -7.84 -3.78 -5.59
N ILE A 182 -8.40 -4.98 -5.80
CA ILE A 182 -7.70 -6.25 -5.52
C ILE A 182 -6.53 -6.43 -6.48
N ARG A 183 -6.72 -6.14 -7.78
CA ARG A 183 -5.60 -6.22 -8.75
C ARG A 183 -4.44 -5.33 -8.35
N ALA A 184 -4.71 -4.07 -8.00
CA ALA A 184 -3.68 -3.12 -7.60
C ALA A 184 -2.92 -3.61 -6.36
N GLN A 185 -3.63 -4.01 -5.30
CA GLN A 185 -2.99 -4.54 -4.09
C GLN A 185 -2.23 -5.85 -4.36
N ALA A 186 -2.76 -6.73 -5.21
CA ALA A 186 -2.08 -7.98 -5.57
C ALA A 186 -0.75 -7.72 -6.28
N VAL A 187 -0.72 -6.76 -7.21
CA VAL A 187 0.53 -6.35 -7.87
C VAL A 187 1.52 -5.73 -6.89
N PHE A 188 1.04 -4.88 -5.96
CA PHE A 188 1.87 -4.31 -4.89
C PHE A 188 2.52 -5.41 -4.04
N TYR A 189 1.73 -6.35 -3.53
CA TYR A 189 2.24 -7.43 -2.69
C TYR A 189 3.08 -8.45 -3.47
N LEU A 190 2.80 -8.69 -4.76
CA LEU A 190 3.63 -9.52 -5.64
C LEU A 190 5.02 -8.90 -5.83
N ARG A 191 5.10 -7.59 -6.05
CA ARG A 191 6.39 -6.87 -6.10
C ARG A 191 7.18 -7.11 -4.83
N HIS A 192 6.57 -6.87 -3.67
CA HIS A 192 7.22 -7.07 -2.37
C HIS A 192 7.65 -8.51 -2.13
N ALA A 193 6.82 -9.48 -2.50
CA ALA A 193 7.16 -10.90 -2.40
C ALA A 193 8.48 -11.21 -3.13
N TYR A 194 8.69 -10.68 -4.34
CA TYR A 194 9.96 -10.86 -5.07
C TYR A 194 11.10 -10.01 -4.51
N THR A 195 10.89 -8.71 -4.30
CA THR A 195 11.96 -7.79 -3.90
C THR A 195 12.50 -8.08 -2.51
N ASP A 196 11.62 -8.34 -1.54
CA ASP A 196 12.02 -8.57 -0.15
C ASP A 196 12.64 -9.96 0.04
N ALA A 197 12.22 -10.95 -0.78
CA ALA A 197 12.90 -12.24 -0.88
C ALA A 197 14.23 -12.18 -1.66
N GLY A 198 14.55 -11.06 -2.32
CA GLY A 198 15.73 -10.92 -3.17
C GLY A 198 15.71 -11.81 -4.41
N ARG A 199 14.52 -12.11 -4.93
CA ARG A 199 14.31 -12.99 -6.09
C ARG A 199 14.06 -12.18 -7.36
N ALA A 200 14.57 -12.68 -8.48
CA ALA A 200 14.22 -12.16 -9.79
C ALA A 200 12.76 -12.49 -10.12
N VAL A 201 12.06 -11.55 -10.74
CA VAL A 201 10.70 -11.76 -11.23
C VAL A 201 10.76 -12.60 -12.52
N PRO A 202 9.98 -13.70 -12.64
CA PRO A 202 9.95 -14.51 -13.84
C PRO A 202 9.49 -13.71 -15.08
N GLU A 203 10.05 -14.03 -16.25
CA GLU A 203 9.74 -13.34 -17.51
C GLU A 203 8.23 -13.35 -17.85
N ALA A 204 7.55 -14.46 -17.58
CA ALA A 204 6.10 -14.55 -17.78
C ALA A 204 5.32 -13.55 -16.91
N VAL A 205 5.75 -13.36 -15.66
CA VAL A 205 5.15 -12.37 -14.74
C VAL A 205 5.46 -10.96 -15.22
N LEU A 206 6.69 -10.68 -15.69
CA LEU A 206 7.06 -9.37 -16.24
C LEU A 206 6.21 -9.03 -17.47
N MET A 207 5.98 -9.99 -18.37
CA MET A 207 5.11 -9.84 -19.54
C MET A 207 3.67 -9.50 -19.13
N ASP A 208 3.12 -10.24 -18.15
CA ASP A 208 1.78 -9.98 -17.63
C ASP A 208 1.69 -8.60 -16.97
N MET A 209 2.72 -8.17 -16.23
CA MET A 209 2.76 -6.83 -15.64
C MET A 209 2.88 -5.73 -16.70
N PHE A 210 3.58 -5.96 -17.81
CA PHE A 210 3.59 -5.05 -18.93
C PHE A 210 2.18 -4.89 -19.55
N LEU A 211 1.45 -6.00 -19.71
CA LEU A 211 0.06 -5.98 -20.17
C LEU A 211 -0.85 -5.24 -19.19
N VAL A 212 -0.75 -5.51 -17.88
CA VAL A 212 -1.50 -4.77 -16.85
C VAL A 212 -1.18 -3.29 -16.91
N ALA A 213 0.10 -2.91 -17.00
CA ALA A 213 0.54 -1.52 -17.07
C ALA A 213 -0.05 -0.77 -18.29
N THR A 214 -0.15 -1.44 -19.44
CA THR A 214 -0.58 -0.78 -20.69
C THR A 214 -2.08 -0.87 -20.95
N GLN A 215 -2.77 -1.91 -20.46
CA GLN A 215 -4.13 -2.25 -20.89
C GLN A 215 -5.19 -2.19 -19.79
N ASP A 216 -4.81 -2.18 -18.50
CA ASP A 216 -5.81 -2.14 -17.42
C ASP A 216 -6.61 -0.83 -17.46
N LYS A 217 -7.93 -0.93 -17.34
CA LYS A 217 -8.85 0.22 -17.39
C LYS A 217 -8.72 1.13 -16.17
N ALA A 218 -8.33 0.57 -15.01
CA ALA A 218 -8.16 1.32 -13.79
C ALA A 218 -6.74 1.89 -13.69
N PHE A 219 -6.59 3.03 -13.02
CA PHE A 219 -5.28 3.65 -12.83
C PHE A 219 -4.41 2.84 -11.86
N GLU A 220 -4.98 2.38 -10.76
CA GLU A 220 -4.24 1.80 -9.66
C GLU A 220 -3.48 0.51 -10.03
N PRO A 221 -4.06 -0.45 -10.77
CA PRO A 221 -3.30 -1.61 -11.25
C PRO A 221 -2.21 -1.22 -12.25
N ARG A 222 -2.51 -0.29 -13.18
CA ARG A 222 -1.54 0.22 -14.15
C ARG A 222 -0.34 0.85 -13.44
N PHE A 223 -0.60 1.61 -12.39
CA PHE A 223 0.42 2.25 -11.57
C PHE A 223 1.28 1.20 -10.87
N GLN A 224 0.68 0.28 -10.11
CA GLN A 224 1.43 -0.74 -9.36
C GLN A 224 2.26 -1.64 -10.28
N ALA A 225 1.74 -1.98 -11.47
CA ALA A 225 2.48 -2.77 -12.45
C ALA A 225 3.74 -2.06 -12.96
N ARG A 226 3.67 -0.75 -13.22
CA ARG A 226 4.85 0.05 -13.56
C ARG A 226 5.87 0.08 -12.42
N GLN A 227 5.41 0.17 -11.17
CA GLN A 227 6.32 0.12 -10.03
C GLN A 227 7.00 -1.25 -9.87
N LEU A 228 6.31 -2.35 -10.17
CA LEU A 228 6.91 -3.69 -10.18
C LEU A 228 7.97 -3.82 -11.28
N LEU A 229 7.67 -3.35 -12.50
CA LEU A 229 8.62 -3.34 -13.62
C LEU A 229 9.89 -2.56 -13.26
N ARG A 230 9.76 -1.33 -12.74
CA ARG A 230 10.90 -0.50 -12.29
C ARG A 230 11.73 -1.22 -11.22
N ALA A 231 11.08 -1.78 -10.20
CA ALA A 231 11.77 -2.49 -9.12
C ALA A 231 12.52 -3.74 -9.60
N SER A 232 12.14 -4.26 -10.77
CA SER A 232 12.77 -5.41 -11.43
C SER A 232 13.84 -4.98 -12.46
N GLY A 233 14.20 -3.70 -12.51
CA GLY A 233 15.15 -3.15 -13.48
C GLY A 233 14.61 -3.07 -14.92
N GLN A 234 13.31 -3.25 -15.12
CA GLN A 234 12.67 -3.12 -16.43
C GLN A 234 12.22 -1.67 -16.65
N LEU A 235 12.21 -1.24 -17.91
CA LEU A 235 11.63 0.05 -18.29
C LEU A 235 10.10 -0.01 -18.16
N ALA A 236 9.52 0.98 -17.49
CA ALA A 236 8.08 1.15 -17.46
C ALA A 236 7.59 1.64 -18.84
N PRO A 237 6.38 1.23 -19.30
CA PRO A 237 5.79 1.78 -20.51
C PRO A 237 5.65 3.30 -20.44
N LEU A 238 6.20 3.99 -21.44
CA LEU A 238 6.10 5.44 -21.61
C LEU A 238 4.83 5.79 -22.40
N ASP A 239 3.88 6.42 -21.72
CA ASP A 239 2.63 6.88 -22.32
C ASP A 239 2.83 8.26 -22.98
N ASN A 240 2.35 8.39 -24.21
CA ASN A 240 2.43 9.62 -25.02
C ASN A 240 3.88 10.12 -25.24
N PRO A 241 4.80 9.28 -25.76
CA PRO A 241 6.19 9.68 -25.98
C PRO A 241 6.30 10.91 -26.90
N GLY A 242 7.14 11.88 -26.51
CA GLY A 242 7.27 13.18 -27.13
C GLY A 242 6.08 14.12 -26.93
N GLY A 243 5.06 13.69 -26.20
CA GLY A 243 3.85 14.45 -25.91
C GLY A 243 4.01 15.40 -24.72
N VAL A 244 2.92 16.08 -24.38
CA VAL A 244 2.84 16.99 -23.24
C VAL A 244 1.62 16.73 -22.38
N TYR A 245 1.76 17.05 -21.09
CA TYR A 245 0.70 16.98 -20.09
C TYR A 245 0.45 18.39 -19.55
N ASP A 246 -0.80 18.81 -19.55
CA ASP A 246 -1.24 20.04 -18.90
C ASP A 246 -1.76 19.71 -17.49
N PHE A 247 -1.09 20.23 -16.46
CA PHE A 247 -1.43 20.04 -15.06
C PHE A 247 -2.02 21.31 -14.47
N LYS A 248 -3.27 21.25 -14.01
CA LYS A 248 -3.86 22.30 -13.18
C LYS A 248 -3.54 22.03 -11.72
N VAL A 249 -2.67 22.86 -11.14
CA VAL A 249 -2.17 22.80 -9.78
C VAL A 249 -2.93 23.81 -8.92
N MET A 250 -3.75 23.30 -7.99
CA MET A 250 -4.67 24.08 -7.18
C MET A 250 -4.29 24.01 -5.71
N MET A 251 -4.21 25.16 -5.04
CA MET A 251 -4.01 25.21 -3.59
C MET A 251 -5.22 24.61 -2.88
N LEU A 252 -5.02 23.54 -2.09
CA LEU A 252 -6.14 22.78 -1.52
C LEU A 252 -6.98 23.63 -0.55
N ARG A 253 -6.32 24.50 0.23
CA ARG A 253 -6.98 25.45 1.15
C ARG A 253 -7.76 26.55 0.44
N ASN A 254 -7.43 26.85 -0.82
CA ASN A 254 -8.17 27.82 -1.65
C ASN A 254 -7.99 27.49 -3.14
N LYS A 255 -8.88 26.64 -3.68
CA LYS A 255 -8.83 26.18 -5.08
C LYS A 255 -9.04 27.28 -6.13
N ARG A 256 -9.37 28.52 -5.72
CA ARG A 256 -9.39 29.69 -6.62
C ARG A 256 -7.98 30.18 -6.96
N ILE A 257 -6.96 29.78 -6.21
CA ILE A 257 -5.56 30.07 -6.52
C ILE A 257 -5.00 28.83 -7.22
N TYR A 258 -4.64 28.99 -8.49
CA TYR A 258 -4.12 27.89 -9.28
C TYR A 258 -3.14 28.33 -10.36
N ARG A 259 -2.35 27.36 -10.84
CA ARG A 259 -1.47 27.47 -12.01
C ARG A 259 -1.76 26.31 -12.94
N THR A 260 -1.75 26.54 -14.24
CA THR A 260 -1.76 25.45 -15.22
C THR A 260 -0.38 25.37 -15.85
N ILE A 261 0.29 24.24 -15.68
CA ILE A 261 1.67 24.00 -16.08
C ILE A 261 1.69 22.91 -17.14
N THR A 262 2.38 23.15 -18.25
CA THR A 262 2.64 22.12 -19.26
C THR A 262 4.02 21.52 -19.05
N THR A 263 4.11 20.19 -19.00
CA THR A 263 5.39 19.43 -18.97
C THR A 263 5.49 18.49 -20.17
N ARG A 264 6.70 18.06 -20.53
CA ARG A 264 6.89 16.94 -21.47
C ARG A 264 6.65 15.59 -20.77
N SER A 265 6.32 14.56 -21.56
CA SER A 265 6.22 13.17 -21.10
C SER A 265 7.51 12.66 -20.45
N GLU A 266 8.67 13.09 -20.92
CA GLU A 266 9.99 12.62 -20.46
C GLU A 266 10.50 13.35 -19.21
N GLN A 267 9.81 14.42 -18.78
CA GLN A 267 10.18 15.15 -17.57
C GLN A 267 9.74 14.39 -16.32
N THR A 268 10.36 14.72 -15.20
CA THR A 268 10.15 14.06 -13.91
C THR A 268 9.11 14.79 -13.06
N LEU A 269 8.62 14.13 -12.00
CA LEU A 269 7.84 14.82 -10.96
C LEU A 269 8.68 15.88 -10.24
N ALA A 270 10.00 15.72 -10.14
CA ALA A 270 10.90 16.75 -9.61
C ALA A 270 10.94 18.00 -10.51
N ASP A 271 10.94 17.85 -11.84
CA ASP A 271 10.84 18.98 -12.77
C ASP A 271 9.52 19.74 -12.59
N LEU A 272 8.41 18.99 -12.48
CA LEU A 272 7.09 19.57 -12.19
C LEU A 272 7.10 20.29 -10.83
N GLN A 273 7.69 19.69 -9.80
CA GLN A 273 7.82 20.27 -8.46
C GLN A 273 8.57 21.60 -8.48
N GLY A 274 9.76 21.63 -9.08
CA GLY A 274 10.56 22.85 -9.19
C GLY A 274 9.80 23.96 -9.91
N PHE A 275 9.06 23.61 -10.97
CA PHE A 275 8.26 24.58 -11.70
C PHE A 275 6.99 25.04 -10.95
N ILE A 276 6.40 24.19 -10.11
CA ILE A 276 5.32 24.60 -9.19
C ILE A 276 5.83 25.69 -8.24
N GLN A 277 6.98 25.49 -7.59
CA GLN A 277 7.57 26.49 -6.70
C GLN A 277 7.81 27.81 -7.43
N HIS A 278 8.42 27.76 -8.62
CA HIS A 278 8.63 28.92 -9.46
C HIS A 278 7.32 29.65 -9.80
N ALA A 279 6.27 28.92 -10.22
CA ALA A 279 4.99 29.50 -10.62
C ALA A 279 4.21 30.15 -9.45
N PHE A 280 4.47 29.72 -8.22
CA PHE A 280 3.93 30.32 -7.00
C PHE A 280 4.85 31.37 -6.37
N ALA A 281 6.05 31.59 -6.93
CA ALA A 281 7.10 32.45 -6.38
C ALA A 281 7.49 32.07 -4.95
N TRP A 282 7.65 30.77 -4.72
CA TRP A 282 8.09 30.18 -3.46
C TRP A 282 9.52 29.64 -3.59
N ASP A 283 10.25 29.64 -2.50
CA ASP A 283 11.58 29.04 -2.38
C ASP A 283 11.46 27.53 -2.24
N ASN A 284 12.38 26.79 -2.86
CA ASN A 284 12.43 25.32 -2.79
C ASN A 284 13.35 24.86 -1.64
N ASP A 285 12.96 25.18 -0.41
CA ASP A 285 13.76 25.05 0.82
C ASP A 285 13.34 23.89 1.73
N HIS A 286 12.27 23.16 1.40
CA HIS A 286 11.72 22.06 2.18
C HIS A 286 11.49 20.76 1.38
N LEU A 287 11.32 19.66 2.11
CA LEU A 287 10.96 18.35 1.56
C LEU A 287 9.53 18.34 1.01
N TYR A 288 9.29 17.39 0.10
CA TYR A 288 7.99 17.22 -0.55
C TYR A 288 7.70 15.77 -0.90
N CYS A 289 6.42 15.48 -1.18
CA CYS A 289 5.98 14.18 -1.66
C CYS A 289 4.75 14.31 -2.57
N PHE A 290 4.71 13.48 -3.61
CA PHE A 290 3.52 13.28 -4.44
C PHE A 290 2.79 12.01 -4.03
N TYR A 291 1.45 12.05 -3.95
CA TYR A 291 0.60 10.89 -3.71
C TYR A 291 -0.34 10.69 -4.89
N MET A 292 -0.06 9.69 -5.72
CA MET A 292 -0.65 9.50 -7.04
C MET A 292 -2.13 9.10 -7.03
N ASN A 293 -2.67 8.68 -5.88
CA ASN A 293 -4.08 8.42 -5.65
C ASN A 293 -4.81 9.58 -4.92
N GLY A 294 -4.10 10.69 -4.69
CA GLY A 294 -4.63 11.86 -3.98
C GLY A 294 -4.76 11.70 -2.46
N ARG A 295 -4.31 10.58 -1.87
CA ARG A 295 -4.41 10.31 -0.43
C ARG A 295 -3.07 10.57 0.24
N LYS A 296 -3.04 11.61 1.08
CA LYS A 296 -1.86 11.94 1.89
C LYS A 296 -1.47 10.74 2.76
N TYR A 297 -0.17 10.45 2.81
CA TYR A 297 0.44 9.35 3.57
C TYR A 297 0.10 7.93 3.08
N ASP A 298 -0.45 7.78 1.87
CA ASP A 298 -0.56 6.46 1.25
C ASP A 298 0.75 6.10 0.53
N GLU A 299 1.61 5.37 1.25
CA GLU A 299 2.95 5.01 0.79
C GLU A 299 2.94 4.09 -0.44
N CYS A 300 1.83 3.38 -0.70
CA CYS A 300 1.68 2.54 -1.88
C CYS A 300 1.67 3.37 -3.18
N TYR A 301 1.36 4.67 -3.10
CA TYR A 301 1.19 5.57 -4.24
C TYR A 301 2.10 6.80 -4.15
N GLN A 302 3.14 6.76 -3.32
CA GLN A 302 3.99 7.92 -3.08
C GLN A 302 5.19 8.00 -4.02
N PHE A 303 5.64 9.22 -4.32
CA PHE A 303 7.01 9.53 -4.72
C PHE A 303 7.56 10.60 -3.77
N ALA A 304 8.60 10.28 -3.03
CA ALA A 304 9.21 11.19 -2.06
C ALA A 304 10.25 12.11 -2.71
N CYS A 305 10.69 13.11 -1.96
CA CYS A 305 11.84 13.92 -2.32
C CYS A 305 13.12 13.06 -2.35
N ALA A 306 14.00 13.28 -3.32
CA ALA A 306 15.27 12.56 -3.45
C ALA A 306 16.19 12.69 -2.22
N TYR A 307 16.01 13.75 -1.41
CA TYR A 307 16.73 13.94 -0.16
C TYR A 307 16.25 13.02 0.98
N GLU A 308 15.12 12.33 0.81
CA GLU A 308 14.62 11.29 1.73
C GLU A 308 15.11 9.91 1.29
N SER A 309 16.40 9.62 1.55
CA SER A 309 17.07 8.40 1.08
C SER A 309 16.47 7.08 1.59
N ASP A 310 15.69 7.11 2.67
CA ASP A 310 15.00 5.97 3.25
C ASP A 310 13.56 5.78 2.72
N ARG A 311 13.07 6.67 1.85
CA ARG A 311 11.70 6.64 1.32
C ARG A 311 11.61 6.59 -0.22
N PRO A 312 12.24 5.63 -0.91
CA PRO A 312 12.00 5.42 -2.33
C PRO A 312 10.54 4.98 -2.58
N PRO A 313 10.00 5.17 -3.79
CA PRO A 313 10.65 5.77 -4.96
C PRO A 313 10.72 7.30 -4.90
N TRP A 314 11.68 7.90 -5.62
CA TRP A 314 11.91 9.34 -5.60
C TRP A 314 11.32 10.07 -6.82
N ALA A 315 10.96 11.33 -6.64
CA ALA A 315 10.28 12.14 -7.64
C ALA A 315 11.17 12.52 -8.85
N ASP A 316 12.50 12.53 -8.69
CA ASP A 316 13.49 12.76 -9.75
C ASP A 316 13.73 11.52 -10.63
N GLU A 317 13.26 10.36 -10.21
CA GLU A 317 13.23 9.13 -11.02
C GLU A 317 11.85 8.89 -11.66
N ALA A 318 10.85 9.69 -11.29
CA ALA A 318 9.46 9.50 -11.66
C ALA A 318 9.09 10.27 -12.93
N ILE A 319 9.31 9.65 -14.09
CA ILE A 319 9.00 10.23 -15.41
C ILE A 319 7.49 10.33 -15.63
N ILE A 320 6.99 11.51 -16.00
CA ILE A 320 5.55 11.84 -16.14
C ILE A 320 4.80 10.85 -17.04
N GLY A 321 5.34 10.55 -18.22
CA GLY A 321 4.72 9.63 -19.18
C GLY A 321 4.71 8.18 -18.68
N GLU A 322 5.55 7.84 -17.72
CA GLU A 322 5.61 6.49 -17.14
C GLU A 322 4.77 6.38 -15.85
N LEU A 323 3.89 7.34 -15.56
CA LEU A 323 3.01 7.30 -14.38
C LEU A 323 1.64 6.68 -14.67
N GLY A 324 1.30 6.42 -15.94
CA GLY A 324 -0.03 5.92 -16.30
C GLY A 324 -1.14 6.98 -16.21
N LEU A 325 -0.79 8.27 -16.24
CA LEU A 325 -1.73 9.37 -16.07
C LEU A 325 -2.72 9.45 -17.23
N VAL A 326 -3.97 9.79 -16.90
CA VAL A 326 -5.05 10.01 -17.88
C VAL A 326 -5.69 11.37 -17.64
N LYS A 327 -6.38 11.90 -18.65
CA LYS A 327 -7.16 13.13 -18.52
C LYS A 327 -8.14 13.02 -17.33
N LYS A 328 -8.25 14.09 -16.54
CA LYS A 328 -9.00 14.19 -15.28
C LYS A 328 -8.42 13.40 -14.10
N HIS A 329 -7.29 12.71 -14.26
CA HIS A 329 -6.60 12.10 -13.12
C HIS A 329 -6.21 13.17 -12.11
N ARG A 330 -6.42 12.88 -10.82
CA ARG A 330 -6.09 13.78 -9.73
C ARG A 330 -5.12 13.12 -8.75
N PHE A 331 -4.14 13.89 -8.32
CA PHE A 331 -3.15 13.47 -7.34
C PHE A 331 -2.77 14.65 -6.44
N LEU A 332 -2.05 14.35 -5.35
CA LEU A 332 -1.71 15.33 -4.32
C LEU A 332 -0.22 15.63 -4.36
N TYR A 333 0.15 16.90 -4.29
CA TYR A 333 1.51 17.36 -4.00
C TYR A 333 1.52 18.00 -2.60
N HIS A 334 2.36 17.48 -1.71
CA HIS A 334 2.53 17.93 -0.34
C HIS A 334 3.92 18.50 -0.18
N PHE A 335 4.01 19.81 -0.04
CA PHE A 335 5.24 20.57 0.17
C PHE A 335 5.30 21.07 1.60
N ASP A 336 6.50 21.06 2.17
CA ASP A 336 6.76 21.41 3.57
C ASP A 336 5.86 20.65 4.55
N TYR A 337 6.42 19.58 5.11
CA TYR A 337 5.70 18.75 6.08
C TYR A 337 5.39 19.45 7.41
N GLY A 338 6.04 20.59 7.69
CA GLY A 338 5.76 21.43 8.85
C GLY A 338 4.48 22.23 8.65
N ASP A 339 4.44 23.05 7.61
CA ASP A 339 3.33 23.98 7.34
C ASP A 339 2.15 23.35 6.56
N ASP A 340 2.36 22.13 6.07
CA ASP A 340 1.35 21.29 5.42
C ASP A 340 0.72 22.00 4.21
N HIS A 341 1.58 22.43 3.27
CA HIS A 341 1.14 23.00 2.01
C HIS A 341 0.70 21.89 1.07
N LEU A 342 -0.61 21.85 0.81
CA LEU A 342 -1.25 20.82 -0.02
C LEU A 342 -1.76 21.42 -1.31
N PHE A 343 -1.40 20.77 -2.42
CA PHE A 343 -1.86 21.10 -3.77
C PHE A 343 -2.55 19.90 -4.39
N GLU A 344 -3.78 20.09 -4.84
CA GLU A 344 -4.44 19.12 -5.73
C GLU A 344 -3.98 19.40 -7.16
N ILE A 345 -3.49 18.37 -7.84
CA ILE A 345 -3.05 18.44 -9.24
C ILE A 345 -4.03 17.63 -10.08
N GLU A 346 -4.58 18.25 -11.13
CA GLU A 346 -5.44 17.59 -12.10
C GLU A 346 -4.78 17.59 -13.49
N VAL A 347 -4.77 16.45 -14.16
CA VAL A 347 -4.39 16.36 -15.58
C VAL A 347 -5.53 16.92 -16.43
N VAL A 348 -5.42 18.15 -16.91
CA VAL A 348 -6.50 18.80 -17.67
C VAL A 348 -6.42 18.52 -19.16
N ASP A 349 -5.23 18.20 -19.68
CA ASP A 349 -5.08 17.78 -21.08
C ASP A 349 -3.84 16.92 -21.30
N ILE A 350 -3.90 16.08 -22.32
CA ILE A 350 -2.76 15.28 -22.81
C ILE A 350 -2.79 15.38 -24.33
N ARG A 351 -1.69 15.82 -24.94
CA ARG A 351 -1.62 16.07 -26.38
C ARG A 351 -0.29 15.61 -26.97
N PRO A 352 -0.27 15.18 -28.24
CA PRO A 352 0.95 15.08 -29.01
C PRO A 352 1.38 16.51 -29.39
N ASP A 353 1.95 17.28 -28.46
CA ASP A 353 2.39 18.65 -28.77
C ASP A 353 3.87 18.70 -29.17
N VAL A 354 4.04 19.13 -30.42
CA VAL A 354 5.26 19.19 -31.24
C VAL A 354 5.90 20.58 -31.17
N ARG A 355 5.39 21.49 -30.34
CA ARG A 355 5.92 22.87 -30.24
C ARG A 355 7.29 22.91 -29.56
N GLU A 356 8.27 23.40 -30.30
CA GLU A 356 9.60 23.74 -29.82
C GLU A 356 9.53 24.79 -28.69
N GLY A 357 10.48 24.71 -27.74
CA GLY A 357 10.56 25.62 -26.60
C GLY A 357 10.94 24.92 -25.29
N ASN A 358 11.11 25.74 -24.24
CA ASN A 358 11.48 25.28 -22.90
C ASN A 358 10.26 24.75 -22.14
N TYR A 359 10.44 23.64 -21.45
CA TYR A 359 9.47 23.02 -20.55
C TYR A 359 10.13 22.71 -19.19
N PRO A 360 9.40 22.71 -18.07
CA PRO A 360 7.97 23.02 -17.99
C PRO A 360 7.67 24.49 -18.26
N ARG A 361 6.41 24.83 -18.55
CA ARG A 361 5.98 26.22 -18.78
C ARG A 361 4.62 26.52 -18.18
N LEU A 362 4.41 27.77 -17.79
CA LEU A 362 3.12 28.26 -17.29
C LEU A 362 2.22 28.64 -18.47
N ILE A 363 0.99 28.11 -18.51
CA ILE A 363 0.01 28.41 -19.56
C ILE A 363 -1.25 29.12 -19.05
N ASP A 364 -1.55 29.03 -17.75
CA ASP A 364 -2.64 29.80 -17.11
C ASP A 364 -2.30 30.08 -15.64
N SER A 365 -2.77 31.20 -15.12
CA SER A 365 -2.52 31.63 -13.74
C SER A 365 -3.72 32.42 -13.22
N HIS A 366 -4.23 32.02 -12.06
CA HIS A 366 -5.35 32.68 -11.42
C HIS A 366 -5.14 32.82 -9.91
N GLY A 367 -5.54 33.97 -9.37
CA GLY A 367 -5.35 34.33 -7.97
C GLY A 367 -3.91 34.73 -7.63
N LYS A 368 -3.76 35.70 -6.73
CA LYS A 368 -2.46 36.09 -6.18
C LYS A 368 -1.86 34.90 -5.42
N ALA A 369 -0.59 34.58 -5.67
CA ALA A 369 0.11 33.59 -4.86
C ALA A 369 0.14 34.04 -3.39
N PRO A 370 -0.20 33.18 -2.43
CA PRO A 370 -0.04 33.50 -1.03
C PRO A 370 1.46 33.61 -0.69
N ALA A 371 1.78 34.34 0.39
CA ALA A 371 3.10 34.23 0.99
C ALA A 371 3.37 32.77 1.36
N GLN A 372 4.63 32.34 1.24
CA GLN A 372 5.03 30.97 1.57
C GLN A 372 4.79 30.71 3.06
N TYR A 373 5.31 31.58 3.92
CA TYR A 373 5.15 31.54 5.37
C TYR A 373 4.34 32.74 5.87
N ALA A 374 3.58 32.54 6.96
CA ALA A 374 2.70 33.55 7.54
C ALA A 374 3.21 34.08 8.88
#